data_AF-A0A951X3A6-F1
#
_entry.id   AF-A0A951X3A6-F1
#
_cell.length_a   1.000
_cell.length_b   1.000
_cell.length_c   1.000
_cell.angle_alpha   90.00
_cell.angle_beta   90.00
_cell.angle_gamma   90.00
#
_symmetry.space_group_name_H-M   'P 1'
#
loop_
_entity.id
_entity.type
_entity.pdbx_description
1 polymer ?
#
loop_
_entity_poly.entity_id
_entity_poly.type
_entity_poly.pdbx_seq_one_letter_code
_entity_poly.pdbx_strand_id
1 'polypeptide(L)'
;MRILAITQGEYGNRIVANISRHHPPGWHLDTWTAPRVLPPIIDYPEEYLPASLPPADLLLALGEHPGVAELLPDIARMTGARAVLAPVDNVAWLPPGLMNQLAGWLAELGVDAVFPKPFCSLTEESCGAYRRQVTYDVPLVAEFARHF
;
A
#
# COMPACT_ATOMS: atom_id res chain seq x y z
N MET A 1 -15.59 2.99 -1.88
CA MET A 1 -14.21 2.72 -2.37
C MET A 1 -13.88 1.24 -2.17
N ARG A 2 -13.26 0.58 -3.15
CA ARG A 2 -12.74 -0.80 -3.02
C ARG A 2 -11.27 -0.75 -2.61
N ILE A 3 -10.94 -1.38 -1.49
CA ILE A 3 -9.59 -1.41 -0.94
C ILE A 3 -9.13 -2.87 -0.91
N LEU A 4 -7.94 -3.13 -1.46
CA LEU A 4 -7.24 -4.38 -1.21
C LEU A 4 -6.10 -4.11 -0.23
N ALA A 5 -6.19 -4.66 0.98
CA ALA A 5 -5.11 -4.62 1.95
C ALA A 5 -4.15 -5.80 1.74
N ILE A 6 -2.87 -5.51 1.55
CA ILE A 6 -1.80 -6.50 1.45
C ILE A 6 -1.14 -6.61 2.82
N THR A 7 -1.33 -7.73 3.51
CA THR A 7 -0.76 -7.97 4.85
C THR A 7 0.32 -9.05 4.82
N GLN A 8 1.21 -9.09 5.81
CA GLN A 8 2.21 -10.16 5.95
C GLN A 8 2.38 -10.62 7.42
N GLY A 9 2.00 -9.78 8.38
CA GLY A 9 2.08 -10.07 9.81
C GLY A 9 1.10 -9.24 10.63
N GLU A 10 1.39 -9.15 11.94
CA GLU A 10 0.49 -8.56 12.93
C GLU A 10 0.30 -7.06 12.74
N TYR A 11 1.31 -6.35 12.20
CA TYR A 11 1.19 -4.92 11.94
C TYR A 11 0.04 -4.64 10.96
N GLY A 12 0.04 -5.33 9.82
CA GLY A 12 -1.02 -5.18 8.82
C GLY A 12 -2.37 -5.68 9.32
N ASN A 13 -2.40 -6.82 10.02
CA ASN A 13 -3.64 -7.41 10.53
C ASN A 13 -4.36 -6.48 11.52
N ARG A 14 -3.62 -5.79 12.40
CA ARG A 14 -4.21 -4.83 13.36
C ARG A 14 -4.86 -3.65 12.65
N ILE A 15 -4.23 -3.15 11.59
CA ILE A 15 -4.76 -2.03 10.79
C ILE A 15 -6.01 -2.48 10.05
N VAL A 16 -5.97 -3.63 9.38
CA VAL A 16 -7.14 -4.22 8.70
C VAL A 16 -8.29 -4.44 9.68
N ALA A 17 -8.02 -4.95 10.88
CA ALA A 17 -9.04 -5.12 11.92
C ALA A 17 -9.67 -3.78 12.36
N ASN A 18 -8.88 -2.70 12.42
CA ASN A 18 -9.40 -1.37 12.70
C ASN A 18 -10.28 -0.86 11.56
N ILE A 19 -9.83 -0.99 10.30
CA ILE A 19 -10.58 -0.52 9.13
C ILE A 19 -11.89 -1.32 9.00
N SER A 20 -11.84 -2.64 9.13
CA SER A 20 -13.01 -3.52 9.07
C SER A 20 -14.12 -3.13 10.06
N ARG A 21 -13.77 -2.55 11.21
CA ARG A 21 -14.74 -2.13 12.25
C ARG A 21 -15.31 -0.74 12.04
N HIS A 22 -14.59 0.14 11.36
CA HIS A 22 -14.87 1.58 11.37
C HIS A 22 -14.98 2.21 9.97
N HIS A 23 -14.79 1.45 8.89
CA HIS A 23 -14.90 2.00 7.55
C HIS A 23 -16.31 2.56 7.30
N PRO A 24 -16.43 3.65 6.53
CA PRO A 24 -17.73 4.21 6.20
C PRO A 24 -18.55 3.24 5.33
N PRO A 25 -19.89 3.42 5.27
CA PRO A 25 -20.74 2.69 4.34
C PRO A 25 -20.29 2.86 2.87
N GLY A 26 -20.41 1.80 2.07
CA GLY A 26 -20.02 1.82 0.66
C GLY A 26 -18.52 1.59 0.40
N TRP A 27 -17.73 1.37 1.44
CA TRP A 27 -16.40 0.80 1.30
C TRP A 27 -16.45 -0.73 1.29
N HIS A 28 -15.62 -1.32 0.45
CA HIS A 28 -15.39 -2.76 0.39
C HIS A 28 -13.92 -3.00 0.69
N LEU A 29 -13.64 -3.79 1.73
CA LEU A 29 -12.29 -4.14 2.14
C LEU A 29 -12.05 -5.62 1.87
N ASP A 30 -11.20 -5.90 0.89
CA ASP A 30 -10.62 -7.22 0.66
C ASP A 30 -9.22 -7.28 1.29
N THR A 31 -8.76 -8.49 1.61
CA THR A 31 -7.42 -8.70 2.17
C THR A 31 -6.73 -9.85 1.47
N TRP A 32 -5.46 -9.65 1.12
CA TRP A 32 -4.58 -10.70 0.66
C TRP A 32 -3.34 -10.76 1.56
N THR A 33 -3.03 -11.94 2.06
CA THR A 33 -1.83 -12.16 2.88
C THR A 33 -0.68 -12.61 1.99
N ALA A 34 0.34 -11.76 1.87
CA ALA A 34 1.55 -12.05 1.12
C ALA A 34 2.36 -13.19 1.75
N PRO A 35 3.16 -13.93 0.95
CA PRO A 35 4.05 -14.97 1.46
C PRO A 35 4.99 -14.44 2.56
N ARG A 36 5.19 -15.23 3.62
CA ARG A 36 6.11 -14.87 4.72
C ARG A 36 7.58 -14.93 4.34
N VAL A 37 7.91 -15.79 3.39
CA VAL A 37 9.27 -15.99 2.89
C VAL A 37 9.30 -15.46 1.47
N LEU A 38 10.06 -14.40 1.26
CA LEU A 38 10.34 -13.80 -0.03
C LEU A 38 11.86 -13.72 -0.20
N PRO A 39 12.38 -13.86 -1.42
CA PRO A 39 13.79 -13.66 -1.67
C PRO A 39 14.18 -12.19 -1.44
N PRO A 40 15.50 -11.90 -1.32
CA PRO A 40 15.99 -10.52 -1.20
C PRO A 40 15.69 -9.63 -2.41
N ILE A 41 15.47 -10.22 -3.58
CA ILE A 41 15.14 -9.57 -4.86
C ILE A 41 14.07 -10.44 -5.54
N ILE A 42 12.98 -9.83 -6.02
CA ILE A 42 11.93 -10.53 -6.77
C ILE A 42 12.27 -10.51 -8.26
N ASP A 43 12.71 -11.64 -8.81
CA ASP A 43 12.96 -11.78 -10.26
C ASP A 43 11.70 -12.15 -11.06
N TYR A 44 10.83 -13.01 -10.48
CA TYR A 44 9.58 -13.50 -11.09
C TYR A 44 8.40 -13.24 -10.14
N PRO A 45 7.79 -12.04 -10.16
CA PRO A 45 6.66 -11.68 -9.30
C PRO A 45 5.51 -12.69 -9.34
N GLU A 46 5.23 -13.27 -10.50
CA GLU A 46 4.16 -14.23 -10.74
C GLU A 46 4.27 -15.51 -9.90
N GLU A 47 5.47 -15.89 -9.44
CA GLU A 47 5.67 -17.05 -8.56
C GLU A 47 5.16 -16.80 -7.13
N TYR A 48 5.04 -15.53 -6.74
CA TYR A 48 4.64 -15.10 -5.40
C TYR A 48 3.22 -14.53 -5.35
N LEU A 49 2.57 -14.40 -6.50
CA LEU A 49 1.22 -13.85 -6.65
C LEU A 49 0.20 -14.98 -6.86
N PRO A 50 -1.05 -14.81 -6.38
CA PRO A 50 -2.12 -15.73 -6.72
C PRO A 50 -2.51 -15.57 -8.18
N ALA A 51 -3.27 -16.54 -8.71
CA ALA A 51 -3.77 -16.48 -10.10
C ALA A 51 -4.63 -15.24 -10.40
N SER A 52 -5.29 -14.68 -9.38
CA SER A 52 -6.09 -13.47 -9.50
C SER A 52 -6.25 -12.79 -8.14
N LEU A 53 -6.43 -11.48 -8.16
CA LEU A 53 -6.81 -10.66 -7.01
C LEU A 53 -8.12 -9.93 -7.31
N PRO A 54 -8.94 -9.61 -6.29
CA PRO A 54 -10.18 -8.89 -6.50
C PRO A 54 -9.89 -7.48 -7.03
N PRO A 55 -10.75 -6.91 -7.89
CA PRO A 55 -10.61 -5.54 -8.35
C PRO A 55 -10.60 -4.53 -7.19
N ALA A 56 -9.66 -3.59 -7.22
CA ALA A 56 -9.50 -2.58 -6.17
C ALA A 56 -9.34 -1.18 -6.78
N ASP A 57 -9.73 -0.16 -6.04
CA ASP A 57 -9.44 1.23 -6.39
C ASP A 57 -8.13 1.68 -5.71
N LEU A 58 -7.94 1.27 -4.46
CA LEU A 58 -6.80 1.61 -3.61
C LEU A 58 -6.11 0.32 -3.10
N LEU A 59 -4.80 0.22 -3.28
CA LEU A 59 -3.97 -0.77 -2.59
C LEU A 59 -3.49 -0.19 -1.26
N LEU A 60 -3.70 -0.92 -0.17
CA LEU A 60 -3.15 -0.59 1.14
C LEU A 60 -2.02 -1.57 1.46
N ALA A 61 -0.77 -1.14 1.26
CA ALA A 61 0.40 -1.99 1.37
C ALA A 61 0.93 -2.02 2.81
N LEU A 62 0.63 -3.10 3.53
CA LEU A 62 0.99 -3.32 4.94
C LEU A 62 1.94 -4.52 5.09
N GLY A 63 2.83 -4.68 4.11
CA GLY A 63 3.88 -5.69 4.13
C GLY A 63 4.95 -5.38 5.17
N GLU A 64 5.57 -6.44 5.69
CA GLU A 64 6.63 -6.36 6.71
C GLU A 64 7.99 -6.83 6.13
N HIS A 65 8.13 -6.79 4.79
CA HIS A 65 9.30 -7.26 4.06
C HIS A 65 9.45 -6.47 2.73
N PRO A 66 10.68 -6.10 2.32
CA PRO A 66 10.94 -5.38 1.06
C PRO A 66 10.30 -6.02 -0.17
N GLY A 67 10.41 -7.34 -0.30
CA GLY A 67 9.81 -8.07 -1.42
C GLY A 67 8.30 -7.87 -1.59
N VAL A 68 7.54 -7.50 -0.55
CA VAL A 68 6.11 -7.17 -0.72
C VAL A 68 5.93 -5.89 -1.53
N ALA A 69 6.80 -4.90 -1.31
CA ALA A 69 6.78 -3.65 -2.07
C ALA A 69 7.15 -3.87 -3.54
N GLU A 70 8.04 -4.82 -3.83
CA GLU A 70 8.41 -5.22 -5.20
C GLU A 70 7.26 -5.88 -5.97
N LEU A 71 6.29 -6.50 -5.27
CA LEU A 71 5.10 -7.11 -5.90
C LEU A 71 3.99 -6.10 -6.24
N LEU A 72 4.03 -4.89 -5.67
CA LEU A 72 2.95 -3.90 -5.79
C LEU A 72 2.64 -3.47 -7.24
N PRO A 73 3.61 -3.29 -8.16
CA PRO A 73 3.31 -2.96 -9.55
C PRO A 73 2.43 -4.02 -10.22
N ASP A 74 2.72 -5.31 -10.02
CA ASP A 74 1.93 -6.41 -10.60
C ASP A 74 0.57 -6.55 -9.93
N ILE A 75 0.49 -6.36 -8.61
CA ILE A 75 -0.79 -6.30 -7.89
C ILE A 75 -1.65 -5.15 -8.41
N ALA A 76 -1.07 -3.98 -8.67
CA ALA A 76 -1.81 -2.84 -9.21
C ALA A 76 -2.36 -3.14 -10.61
N ARG A 77 -1.56 -3.76 -11.49
CA ARG A 77 -2.02 -4.23 -12.81
C ARG A 77 -3.15 -5.26 -12.71
N MET A 78 -3.01 -6.27 -11.84
CA MET A 78 -3.99 -7.34 -11.67
C MET A 78 -5.33 -6.83 -11.16
N THR A 79 -5.32 -5.83 -10.27
CA THR A 79 -6.50 -5.32 -9.58
C THR A 79 -7.14 -4.11 -10.27
N GLY A 80 -6.40 -3.44 -11.16
CA GLY A 80 -6.80 -2.16 -11.75
C GLY A 80 -6.78 -0.99 -10.77
N ALA A 81 -6.02 -1.11 -9.67
CA ALA A 81 -5.90 -0.06 -8.68
C ALA A 81 -5.27 1.20 -9.27
N ARG A 82 -5.77 2.36 -8.82
CA ARG A 82 -5.33 3.69 -9.31
C ARG A 82 -4.42 4.40 -8.32
N ALA A 83 -4.39 3.94 -7.08
CA ALA A 83 -3.49 4.44 -6.06
C ALA A 83 -2.94 3.32 -5.19
N VAL A 84 -1.71 3.47 -4.70
CA VAL A 84 -1.20 2.70 -3.57
C VAL A 84 -0.85 3.62 -2.40
N LEU A 85 -1.31 3.22 -1.23
CA LEU A 85 -0.93 3.79 0.05
C LEU A 85 0.02 2.80 0.73
N ALA A 86 1.29 3.18 0.85
CA ALA A 86 2.36 2.32 1.35
C ALA A 86 3.08 2.99 2.54
N PRO A 87 2.54 2.86 3.77
CA PRO A 87 3.12 3.48 4.95
C PRO A 87 4.50 2.90 5.31
N VAL A 88 5.39 3.75 5.80
CA VAL A 88 6.76 3.42 6.18
C VAL A 88 6.95 3.55 7.69
N ASP A 89 6.30 2.65 8.44
CA ASP A 89 6.46 2.56 9.90
C ASP A 89 7.78 1.89 10.31
N ASN A 90 8.36 1.09 9.41
CA ASN A 90 9.69 0.54 9.55
C ASN A 90 10.46 0.65 8.23
N VAL A 91 11.57 1.38 8.27
CA VAL A 91 12.43 1.61 7.09
C VAL A 91 13.08 0.33 6.54
N ALA A 92 13.14 -0.74 7.33
CA ALA A 92 13.61 -2.03 6.87
C ALA A 92 12.60 -2.72 5.94
N TRP A 93 11.31 -2.40 6.02
CA TRP A 93 10.26 -2.98 5.18
C TRP A 93 10.10 -2.24 3.85
N LEU A 94 10.33 -0.91 3.87
CA LEU A 94 10.39 -0.10 2.66
C LEU A 94 11.58 0.88 2.71
N PRO A 95 12.79 0.41 2.33
CA PRO A 95 13.98 1.26 2.30
C PRO A 95 13.83 2.43 1.31
N PRO A 96 14.51 3.58 1.53
CA PRO A 96 14.35 4.76 0.67
C PRO A 96 14.65 4.52 -0.81
N GLY A 97 15.64 3.67 -1.12
CA GLY A 97 15.94 3.30 -2.50
C GLY A 97 14.79 2.56 -3.16
N LEU A 98 14.26 1.54 -2.48
CA LEU A 98 13.11 0.76 -2.96
C LEU A 98 11.83 1.62 -3.04
N MET A 99 11.60 2.51 -2.08
CA MET A 99 10.48 3.46 -2.11
C MET A 99 10.52 4.32 -3.38
N ASN A 100 11.69 4.86 -3.72
CA ASN A 100 11.86 5.68 -4.93
C ASN A 100 11.68 4.85 -6.21
N GLN A 101 12.18 3.61 -6.23
CA GLN A 101 11.99 2.69 -7.36
C GLN A 101 10.51 2.35 -7.55
N LEU A 102 9.83 1.98 -6.47
CA LEU A 102 8.40 1.68 -6.45
C LEU A 102 7.57 2.87 -6.95
N ALA A 103 7.88 4.09 -6.50
CA ALA A 103 7.22 5.30 -6.98
C ALA A 103 7.37 5.48 -8.50
N GLY A 104 8.57 5.22 -9.05
CA GLY A 104 8.81 5.25 -10.49
C GLY A 104 8.00 4.19 -11.25
N TRP A 105 8.03 2.94 -10.78
CA TRP A 105 7.29 1.84 -11.41
C TRP A 105 5.77 2.05 -11.41
N LEU A 106 5.22 2.58 -10.31
CA LEU A 106 3.79 2.88 -10.23
C LEU A 106 3.41 4.07 -11.12
N ALA A 107 4.26 5.10 -11.18
CA ALA A 107 4.04 6.25 -12.07
C ALA A 107 4.03 5.84 -13.56
N GLU A 108 4.91 4.92 -13.98
CA GLU A 108 4.90 4.35 -15.34
C GLU A 108 3.58 3.62 -15.67
N LEU A 109 2.89 3.11 -14.65
CA LEU A 109 1.58 2.48 -14.77
C LEU A 109 0.40 3.46 -14.65
N GLY A 110 0.66 4.74 -14.41
CA GLY A 110 -0.38 5.72 -14.12
C GLY A 110 -1.08 5.47 -12.77
N VAL A 111 -0.37 4.86 -11.82
CA VAL A 111 -0.85 4.58 -10.46
C VAL A 111 -0.19 5.56 -9.50
N ASP A 112 -1.00 6.34 -8.80
CA ASP A 112 -0.50 7.28 -7.79
C ASP A 112 0.05 6.53 -6.58
N ALA A 113 1.06 7.08 -5.92
CA ALA A 113 1.66 6.44 -4.75
C ALA A 113 1.89 7.46 -3.62
N VAL A 114 1.44 7.11 -2.42
CA VAL A 114 1.65 7.92 -1.21
C VAL A 114 2.33 7.08 -0.14
N PHE A 115 3.40 7.63 0.45
CA PHE A 115 4.28 6.92 1.38
C PHE A 115 4.37 7.62 2.74
N PRO A 116 3.32 7.58 3.58
CA PRO A 116 3.36 8.23 4.88
C PRO A 116 4.46 7.66 5.76
N LYS A 117 5.15 8.53 6.48
CA LYS A 117 6.25 8.13 7.37
C LYS A 117 6.21 8.94 8.67
N PRO A 118 5.66 8.40 9.76
CA PRO A 118 4.93 7.11 9.91
C PRO A 118 3.53 7.13 9.29
N PHE A 119 2.78 6.02 9.34
CA PHE A 119 1.40 5.95 8.82
C PHE A 119 0.51 7.06 9.41
N CYS A 120 0.57 7.26 10.72
CA CYS A 120 -0.23 8.29 11.41
C CYS A 120 0.15 9.75 11.06
N SER A 121 1.14 9.98 10.20
CA SER A 121 1.41 11.30 9.63
C SER A 121 0.53 11.64 8.42
N LEU A 122 -0.27 10.69 7.94
CA LEU A 122 -1.19 10.88 6.84
C LEU A 122 -2.30 11.87 7.22
N THR A 123 -2.54 12.82 6.34
CA THR A 123 -3.65 13.79 6.37
C THR A 123 -4.26 13.84 4.98
N GLU A 124 -5.42 14.45 4.77
CA GLU A 124 -6.08 14.51 3.46
C GLU A 124 -5.22 15.13 2.32
N GLU A 125 -4.24 15.96 2.66
CA GLU A 125 -3.46 16.75 1.67
C GLU A 125 -1.95 16.49 1.74
N SER A 126 -1.47 15.86 2.82
CA SER A 126 -0.04 15.70 3.07
C SER A 126 0.30 14.47 3.90
N CYS A 127 1.56 14.04 3.84
CA CYS A 127 2.10 13.01 4.70
C CYS A 127 3.54 13.33 5.11
N GLY A 128 4.03 12.65 6.15
CA GLY A 128 5.37 12.83 6.68
C GLY A 128 5.39 13.65 7.97
N ALA A 129 6.28 13.27 8.90
CA ALA A 129 6.45 13.99 10.16
C ALA A 129 7.50 15.11 10.09
N TYR A 130 7.26 16.18 10.84
CA TYR A 130 8.17 17.31 11.04
C TYR A 130 8.60 18.00 9.73
N ARG A 131 9.91 18.18 9.50
CA ARG A 131 10.48 18.96 8.38
C ARG A 131 10.47 18.22 7.03
N ARG A 132 9.78 17.07 6.93
CA ARG A 132 9.75 16.23 5.72
C ARG A 132 8.32 15.98 5.22
N GLN A 133 7.43 16.94 5.45
CA GLN A 133 6.09 16.88 4.87
C GLN A 133 6.14 16.98 3.36
N VAL A 134 5.35 16.12 2.71
CA VAL A 134 5.13 16.10 1.26
C VAL A 134 3.64 16.22 1.04
N THR A 135 3.23 17.14 0.19
CA THR A 135 1.84 17.30 -0.24
C THR A 135 1.55 16.37 -1.41
N TYR A 136 0.30 15.91 -1.51
CA TYR A 136 -0.15 15.08 -2.62
C TYR A 136 -1.60 15.46 -3.00
N ASP A 137 -1.98 15.18 -4.23
CA ASP A 137 -3.36 15.36 -4.73
C ASP A 137 -3.84 14.01 -5.28
N VAL A 138 -4.23 13.12 -4.38
CA VAL A 138 -4.63 11.75 -4.69
C VAL A 138 -5.98 11.48 -4.01
N PRO A 139 -7.12 11.68 -4.70
CA PRO A 139 -8.44 11.67 -4.08
C PRO A 139 -8.77 10.39 -3.30
N LEU A 140 -8.30 9.23 -3.75
CA LEU A 140 -8.49 7.95 -3.06
C LEU A 140 -7.77 7.90 -1.72
N VAL A 141 -6.56 8.46 -1.65
CA VAL A 141 -5.78 8.52 -0.41
C VAL A 141 -6.34 9.59 0.52
N ALA A 142 -6.78 10.73 -0.02
CA ALA A 142 -7.46 11.77 0.75
C ALA A 142 -8.77 11.26 1.37
N GLU A 143 -9.58 10.51 0.61
CA GLU A 143 -10.79 9.85 1.11
C GLU A 143 -10.44 8.85 2.23
N PHE A 144 -9.34 8.09 2.08
CA PHE A 144 -8.85 7.22 3.14
C PHE A 144 -8.51 7.99 4.42
N ALA A 145 -7.67 9.02 4.28
CA ALA A 145 -7.14 9.83 5.39
C ALA A 145 -8.22 10.61 6.17
N ARG A 146 -9.35 10.93 5.52
CA ARG A 146 -10.49 11.56 6.20
C ARG A 146 -11.08 10.70 7.30
N HIS A 147 -10.97 9.37 7.15
CA HIS A 147 -11.59 8.41 8.07
C HIS A 147 -10.60 7.74 9.02
N PHE A 148 -9.30 7.72 8.69
CA PHE A 148 -8.24 7.00 9.43
C PHE A 148 -6.96 7.81 9.50
#